data_AF-A0A660M4V4-F1
#
_entry.id   AF-A0A660M4V4-F1
#
_cell.length_a   1.000
_cell.length_b   1.000
_cell.length_c   1.000
_cell.angle_alpha   90.00
_cell.angle_beta   90.00
_cell.angle_gamma   90.00
#
_symmetry.space_group_name_H-M   'P 1'
#
loop_
_entity.id
_entity.type
_entity.pdbx_description
1 polymer ?
#
loop_
_entity_poly.entity_id
_entity_poly.type
_entity_poly.pdbx_seq_one_letter_code
_entity_poly.pdbx_strand_id
1 'polypeptide(L)' 'MNVHEKHSIKQYLRAADYLTVGQIFLAENHLLKKELTFDDVKSRILGHWGSGPGINFAYAHLSYFAKKHDQDMMFVLGPG' A
#
# COMPACT_ATOMS: atom_id res chain seq x y z
N MET A 1 -3.96 15.57 14.83
CA MET A 1 -4.55 14.33 14.31
C MET A 1 -5.11 13.56 15.49
N ASN A 2 -6.43 13.36 15.53
CA ASN A 2 -7.12 12.64 16.59
C ASN A 2 -6.82 11.12 16.50
N VAL A 3 -7.31 10.36 17.48
CA VAL A 3 -7.05 8.91 17.57
C VAL A 3 -7.66 8.14 16.40
N HIS A 4 -8.87 8.51 15.96
CA HIS A 4 -9.55 7.86 14.82
C HIS A 4 -8.80 8.11 13.50
N GLU A 5 -8.30 9.31 13.27
CA GLU A 5 -7.50 9.66 12.09
C GLU A 5 -6.18 8.87 12.08
N LYS A 6 -5.48 8.79 13.22
CA LYS A 6 -4.27 7.95 13.37
C LYS A 6 -4.55 6.49 13.07
N HIS A 7 -5.68 5.96 13.54
CA HIS A 7 -6.06 4.58 13.29
C HIS A 7 -6.38 4.34 11.81
N SER A 8 -7.11 5.26 11.17
CA SER A 8 -7.49 5.18 9.76
C SER A 8 -6.26 5.17 8.84
N ILE A 9 -5.28 6.04 9.11
CA ILE A 9 -4.02 6.05 8.34
C ILE A 9 -3.26 4.74 8.54
N LYS A 10 -3.17 4.22 9.78
CA LYS A 10 -2.54 2.91 10.03
C LYS A 10 -3.22 1.78 9.26
N GLN A 11 -4.55 1.78 9.17
CA GLN A 11 -5.29 0.79 8.38
C GLN A 11 -5.01 0.95 6.88
N TYR A 12 -5.02 2.18 6.37
CA TYR A 12 -4.67 2.48 4.98
C TYR A 12 -3.27 1.95 4.63
N LEU A 13 -2.27 2.24 5.47
CA LEU A 13 -0.89 1.80 5.25
C LEU A 13 -0.79 0.28 5.19
N ARG A 14 -1.40 -0.42 6.16
CA ARG A 14 -1.41 -1.89 6.17
C ARG A 14 -2.10 -2.47 4.93
N ALA A 15 -3.19 -1.85 4.47
CA ALA A 15 -3.89 -2.29 3.28
C ALA A 15 -3.05 -2.05 2.01
N ALA A 16 -2.46 -0.87 1.86
CA ALA A 16 -1.61 -0.51 0.72
C ALA A 16 -0.36 -1.40 0.65
N ASP A 17 0.31 -1.62 1.77
CA ASP A 17 1.49 -2.49 1.85
C ASP A 17 1.13 -3.94 1.52
N TYR A 18 0.00 -4.44 2.03
CA TYR A 18 -0.50 -5.77 1.73
C TYR A 18 -0.78 -5.95 0.23
N LEU A 19 -1.45 -4.98 -0.40
CA LEU A 19 -1.70 -5.00 -1.83
C LEU A 19 -0.42 -4.89 -2.65
N THR A 20 0.56 -4.09 -2.20
CA THR A 20 1.88 -3.97 -2.86
C THR A 20 2.59 -5.32 -2.89
N VAL A 21 2.64 -6.03 -1.76
CA VAL A 21 3.21 -7.39 -1.70
C VAL A 21 2.37 -8.35 -2.56
N GLY A 22 1.05 -8.30 -2.47
CA GLY A 22 0.16 -9.13 -3.29
C GLY A 22 0.43 -8.96 -4.79
N GLN A 23 0.58 -7.73 -5.26
CA GLN A 23 0.90 -7.42 -6.65
C GLN A 23 2.27 -7.94 -7.10
N ILE A 24 3.28 -7.93 -6.22
CA ILE A 24 4.64 -8.40 -6.56
C ILE A 24 4.69 -9.94 -6.57
N PHE A 25 4.08 -10.59 -5.58
CA PHE A 25 4.35 -12.00 -5.29
C PHE A 25 3.21 -12.96 -5.65
N LEU A 26 1.94 -12.56 -5.51
CA LEU A 26 0.81 -13.50 -5.62
C LEU A 26 0.22 -13.52 -7.03
N ALA A 27 0.00 -14.73 -7.56
CA ALA A 27 -0.75 -14.95 -8.79
C ALA A 27 -2.25 -15.12 -8.50
N GLU A 28 -2.57 -15.76 -7.38
CA GLU A 28 -3.94 -15.99 -6.90
C GLU A 28 -4.02 -15.89 -5.36
N ASN A 29 -5.18 -16.19 -4.78
CA ASN A 29 -5.39 -16.20 -3.33
C ASN A 29 -5.01 -14.86 -2.63
N HIS A 30 -5.24 -13.73 -3.32
CA HIS A 30 -4.81 -12.39 -2.91
C HIS A 30 -5.32 -11.92 -1.54
N LEU A 31 -6.32 -12.58 -0.96
CA LEU A 31 -6.89 -12.27 0.36
C LEU A 31 -6.71 -13.43 1.35
N LEU A 32 -5.89 -14.43 1.01
CA LEU A 32 -5.62 -15.63 1.82
C LEU A 32 -6.89 -16.33 2.33
N LYS A 33 -7.85 -16.54 1.43
CA LYS A 33 -9.12 -17.24 1.74
C LYS A 33 -8.94 -18.75 1.93
N LYS A 34 -7.81 -19.28 1.47
CA LYS A 34 -7.29 -20.63 1.72
C LYS A 34 -5.85 -20.52 2.24
N GLU A 35 -5.33 -21.59 2.83
CA GLU A 35 -3.92 -21.67 3.24
C GLU A 35 -2.99 -21.33 2.06
N LEU A 36 -1.95 -20.54 2.34
CA LEU A 36 -1.02 -20.08 1.31
C LEU A 36 -0.11 -21.23 0.89
N THR A 37 -0.06 -21.51 -0.41
CA THR A 37 0.80 -22.54 -0.99
C THR A 37 1.74 -21.94 -2.03
N PHE A 38 2.79 -22.68 -2.43
CA PHE A 38 3.69 -22.22 -3.50
C PHE A 38 2.96 -22.02 -4.84
N ASP A 39 1.86 -22.74 -5.07
CA ASP A 39 1.04 -22.59 -6.29
C ASP A 39 0.35 -21.22 -6.37
N ASP A 40 0.17 -20.52 -5.25
CA ASP A 40 -0.41 -19.18 -5.22
C ASP A 40 0.63 -18.08 -5.56
N VAL A 41 1.93 -18.41 -5.61
CA VAL A 41 3.03 -17.47 -5.89
C VAL A 41 3.33 -17.42 -7.39
N LYS A 42 3.59 -16.24 -7.92
CA LYS A 42 3.98 -16.06 -9.33
C LYS A 42 5.25 -16.84 -9.66
N SER A 43 5.23 -17.54 -10.79
CA SER A 43 6.40 -18.26 -11.34
C SER A 43 7.57 -17.33 -11.68
N ARG A 44 7.28 -16.05 -11.94
CA ARG A 44 8.28 -14.98 -12.11
C ARG A 44 7.89 -13.77 -11.27
N ILE A 45 8.74 -13.41 -10.32
CA ILE A 45 8.55 -12.25 -9.44
C ILE A 45 9.13 -11.03 -10.14
N LEU A 46 8.30 -10.02 -10.39
CA LEU A 46 8.67 -8.74 -10.98
C LEU A 46 8.03 -7.61 -10.18
N GLY A 47 8.83 -6.60 -9.86
CA GLY A 47 8.42 -5.43 -9.07
C GLY A 47 9.48 -5.05 -8.04
N HIS A 48 9.34 -3.86 -7.45
CA HIS A 48 10.25 -3.34 -6.44
C HIS A 48 9.52 -3.15 -5.12
N TRP A 49 10.00 -3.80 -4.07
CA TRP A 49 9.48 -3.59 -2.71
C TRP A 49 10.14 -2.41 -2.00
N GLY A 50 11.44 -2.19 -2.23
CA GLY A 50 12.27 -1.34 -1.37
C GLY A 50 11.73 0.07 -1.10
N SER A 51 11.18 0.74 -2.11
CA SER A 51 10.57 2.07 -1.98
C SER A 51 9.08 2.04 -1.61
N GLY A 52 8.38 0.91 -1.83
CA GLY A 52 6.93 0.78 -1.72
C GLY A 52 6.35 1.29 -0.40
N PRO A 53 6.78 0.78 0.77
CA PRO A 53 6.27 1.23 2.07
C PRO A 53 6.49 2.72 2.34
N GLY A 54 7.64 3.26 1.92
CA GLY A 54 7.95 4.68 2.06
C GLY A 54 7.03 5.55 1.21
N ILE A 55 6.73 5.10 -0.02
CA ILE A 55 5.80 5.77 -0.93
C ILE A 55 4.37 5.71 -0.37
N ASN A 56 3.92 4.53 0.09
CA ASN A 56 2.60 4.36 0.70
C ASN A 56 2.45 5.25 1.95
N PHE A 57 3.50 5.34 2.77
CA PHE A 57 3.58 6.24 3.91
C PHE A 57 3.40 7.71 3.52
N ALA A 58 4.21 8.19 2.58
CA ALA A 58 4.12 9.58 2.11
C ALA A 58 2.74 9.88 1.52
N TYR A 59 2.25 9.01 0.64
CA TYR A 59 0.97 9.18 -0.05
C TYR A 59 -0.22 9.21 0.92
N ALA A 60 -0.25 8.32 1.92
CA ALA A 60 -1.31 8.29 2.92
C ALA A 60 -1.40 9.60 3.72
N HIS A 61 -0.25 10.11 4.16
CA HIS A 61 -0.17 11.33 4.94
C HIS A 61 -0.47 12.58 4.11
N LEU A 62 0.00 12.64 2.87
CA LEU A 62 -0.31 13.74 1.94
C LEU A 62 -1.79 13.74 1.53
N SER A 63 -2.39 12.56 1.31
CA SER A 63 -3.83 12.44 1.04
C SER A 63 -4.67 12.93 2.22
N TYR A 64 -4.28 12.57 3.45
CA TYR A 64 -4.93 13.09 4.66
C TYR A 64 -4.76 14.61 4.78
N PHE A 65 -3.56 15.14 4.52
CA PHE A 65 -3.29 16.57 4.56
C PHE A 65 -4.17 17.33 3.54
N ALA A 66 -4.20 16.87 2.29
CA ALA A 66 -5.02 17.44 1.22
C ALA A 66 -6.50 17.50 1.64
N LYS A 67 -7.05 16.38 2.11
CA LYS A 67 -8.46 16.30 2.55
C LYS A 67 -8.76 17.18 3.75
N LYS A 68 -7.86 17.25 4.73
CA LYS A 68 -8.07 18.02 5.96
C LYS A 68 -8.07 19.53 5.72
N HIS A 69 -7.25 19.97 4.76
CA HIS A 69 -7.03 21.39 4.49
C HIS A 69 -7.74 21.87 3.21
N ASP A 70 -8.54 21.01 2.58
CA ASP A 70 -9.21 21.28 1.29
C ASP A 70 -8.22 21.79 0.23
N GLN A 71 -7.05 21.15 0.17
CA GLN A 71 -5.93 21.57 -0.67
C GLN A 71 -5.88 20.72 -1.94
N ASP A 72 -5.82 21.37 -3.09
CA ASP A 72 -5.51 20.73 -4.37
C ASP A 72 -4.01 20.37 -4.43
N MET A 73 -3.71 19.10 -4.69
CA MET A 73 -2.35 18.55 -4.62
C MET A 73 -2.11 17.49 -5.68
N MET A 74 -0.93 17.55 -6.31
CA MET A 74 -0.40 16.49 -7.18
C MET A 74 0.79 15.81 -6.50
N PHE A 75 0.80 14.49 -6.48
CA PHE A 75 1.92 13.69 -5.98
C PHE A 75 2.79 13.21 -7.16
N VAL A 76 4.01 13.75 -7.25
CA VAL A 76 5.00 13.33 -8.26
C VAL A 76 5.93 12.30 -7.64
N LEU A 77 5.86 11.06 -8.14
CA LEU A 77 6.66 9.96 -7.62
C LEU A 77 8.03 9.93 -8.30
N GLY A 78 9.09 10.25 -7.54
CA GLY A 78 10.47 10.15 -8.02
C GLY A 78 10.95 8.71 -8.23
N PRO A 79 10.93 7.84 -7.20
CA PRO A 79 11.21 6.41 -7.37
C PRO A 79 9.98 5.68 -7.93
N GLY A 80 9.81 5.75 -9.25
CA GLY A 80 8.78 5.02 -10.01
C GLY A 80 9.17 3.60 -10.39
#